data_AF-A0A2A2LFS3-F1
#
_entry.id   AF-A0A2A2LFS3-F1
#
_cell.length_a   1.000
_cell.length_b   1.000
_cell.length_c   1.000
_cell.angle_alpha   90.00
_cell.angle_beta   90.00
_cell.angle_gamma   90.00
#
_symmetry.space_group_name_H-M   'P 1'
#
loop_
_entity.id
_entity.type
_entity.pdbx_description
1 polymer ?
#
loop_
_entity_poly.entity_id
_entity_poly.type
_entity_poly.pdbx_seq_one_letter_code
_entity_poly.pdbx_strand_id
1 'polypeptide(L)'
;MGSEHPPVEEHDESKKLKVQIQEKDLLCINGCGFYGTPQWGNRCSKCWRSHLALMKKHHDFTKNRTLLSFDNFQERRKLSTESRSMTIKKIFKPSAMLGEGQSQTMTPSSSMSPVTTPTRVRSLSPESKASREAFSEYLSKNLPFLLVQDIVKTVKYATNKIHELNAISPDELSDLVQNFYQGVSEKLNHNPVFTSGKLKVRTQDVMEEIEKFLCVSCYSRLFCASSDEEVADVSLQDRIRSLHWVTAGFLETKLDFTNVSVRDKLDEAISQIIDMNGHRTAEKKLRCLIDCCHAIFEALKESVAPTSADEFLPVLIYVILKGNPPLIQSNVKFISRFALASRVMSGESGYFFTNLSCALQFVQEMNHESLRMNQDEFEAYTSGHLAPPLSLMNCACNQAIGSMERSLAEVGELLKKQQQLLVKIEELDVKMTKENEEMAVQFANFLKVNPSQKYLQMKEEREKVEQETKLACSLSDSWSSSKLSSSRNSEDEPKATEQATSTLLQ
;
A
#
# COMPACT_ATOMS: atom_id res chain seq x y z
N MET A 1 -78.38 -44.55 42.73
CA MET A 1 -77.24 -45.41 43.12
C MET A 1 -76.03 -44.81 42.42
N GLY A 2 -75.29 -43.88 43.01
CA GLY A 2 -74.71 -43.87 44.34
C GLY A 2 -73.20 -43.89 44.09
N SER A 3 -72.57 -42.72 44.03
CA SER A 3 -71.10 -42.58 44.02
C SER A 3 -70.75 -41.17 44.47
N GLU A 4 -70.10 -41.13 45.62
CA GLU A 4 -69.63 -40.01 46.42
C GLU A 4 -68.85 -38.95 45.64
N HIS A 5 -69.17 -37.67 45.87
CA HIS A 5 -68.25 -36.56 45.61
C HIS A 5 -67.35 -36.36 46.85
N PRO A 6 -66.02 -36.48 46.74
CA PRO A 6 -65.12 -36.16 47.84
C PRO A 6 -64.97 -34.62 48.02
N PRO A 7 -64.60 -34.16 49.24
CA PRO A 7 -64.59 -32.75 49.61
C PRO A 7 -63.28 -32.03 49.20
N VAL A 8 -63.45 -30.72 49.01
CA VAL A 8 -62.49 -29.60 48.90
C VAL A 8 -61.07 -29.89 49.38
N GLU A 9 -60.10 -29.86 48.45
CA GLU A 9 -58.68 -29.61 48.76
C GLU A 9 -58.39 -28.11 48.64
N GLU A 10 -57.77 -27.57 49.70
CA GLU A 10 -57.32 -26.19 49.83
C GLU A 10 -56.30 -25.84 48.74
N HIS A 11 -56.49 -24.68 48.10
CA HIS A 11 -55.48 -24.09 47.21
C HIS A 11 -54.25 -23.65 48.03
N ASP A 12 -53.20 -24.46 47.99
CA ASP A 12 -51.87 -24.10 48.48
C ASP A 12 -51.23 -23.02 47.58
N GLU A 13 -51.43 -21.75 47.96
CA GLU A 13 -50.84 -20.53 47.39
C GLU A 13 -49.30 -20.43 47.63
N SER A 14 -48.55 -21.54 47.67
CA SER A 14 -47.15 -21.52 48.10
C SER A 14 -46.15 -22.19 47.15
N LYS A 15 -46.33 -22.03 45.83
CA LYS A 15 -45.25 -22.31 44.84
C LYS A 15 -45.06 -21.22 43.78
N LYS A 16 -44.92 -19.96 44.20
CA LYS A 16 -44.16 -18.98 43.40
C LYS A 16 -42.70 -19.08 43.80
N LEU A 17 -41.88 -19.69 42.95
CA LEU A 17 -40.41 -19.63 43.03
C LEU A 17 -39.98 -18.15 43.07
N LYS A 18 -39.63 -17.65 44.26
CA LYS A 18 -38.99 -16.33 44.41
C LYS A 18 -37.56 -16.45 43.89
N VAL A 19 -37.38 -16.22 42.59
CA VAL A 19 -36.05 -16.04 42.00
C VAL A 19 -35.53 -14.68 42.45
N GLN A 20 -34.58 -14.67 43.37
CA GLN A 20 -33.96 -13.45 43.86
C GLN A 20 -32.87 -13.01 42.87
N ILE A 21 -33.29 -12.37 41.78
CA ILE A 21 -32.38 -11.82 40.76
C ILE A 21 -31.78 -10.52 41.31
N GLN A 22 -30.45 -10.48 41.52
CA GLN A 22 -29.78 -9.24 41.90
C GLN A 22 -29.55 -8.37 40.66
N GLU A 23 -29.53 -7.04 40.81
CA GLU A 23 -29.37 -6.11 39.67
C GLU A 23 -28.10 -6.41 38.85
N LYS A 24 -27.03 -6.84 39.53
CA LYS A 24 -25.78 -7.30 38.90
C LYS A 24 -25.94 -8.50 37.95
N ASP A 25 -26.95 -9.34 38.17
CA ASP A 25 -27.23 -10.54 37.36
C ASP A 25 -27.99 -10.20 36.06
N LEU A 26 -28.56 -8.99 35.97
CA LEU A 26 -29.22 -8.47 34.77
C LEU A 26 -28.26 -7.63 33.91
N LEU A 27 -27.12 -7.22 34.45
CA LEU A 27 -26.17 -6.37 33.74
C LEU A 27 -25.34 -7.17 32.73
N CYS A 28 -24.90 -6.48 31.69
CA CYS A 28 -24.06 -7.06 30.66
C CYS A 28 -22.78 -7.62 31.28
N ILE A 29 -22.42 -8.84 30.92
CA ILE A 29 -21.19 -9.51 31.37
C ILE A 29 -19.89 -8.73 31.09
N ASN A 30 -19.91 -7.80 30.12
CA ASN A 30 -18.77 -6.94 29.81
C ASN A 30 -18.70 -5.67 30.71
N GLY A 31 -19.54 -5.55 31.73
CA GLY A 31 -19.49 -4.44 32.69
C GLY A 31 -19.81 -3.06 32.11
N CYS A 32 -20.47 -3.00 30.94
CA CYS A 32 -20.68 -1.74 30.22
C CYS A 32 -21.85 -0.87 30.74
N GLY A 33 -22.47 -1.26 31.87
CA GLY A 33 -23.57 -0.53 32.49
C GLY A 33 -24.96 -0.71 31.83
N PHE A 34 -25.07 -1.55 30.80
CA PHE A 34 -26.34 -1.86 30.13
C PHE A 34 -26.83 -3.27 30.50
N TYR A 35 -28.14 -3.51 30.46
CA TYR A 35 -28.70 -4.83 30.72
C TYR A 35 -28.35 -5.84 29.61
N GLY A 36 -27.97 -7.05 30.01
CA GLY A 36 -27.73 -8.18 29.14
C GLY A 36 -28.95 -9.09 29.03
N THR A 37 -29.01 -9.90 27.98
CA THR A 37 -30.09 -10.89 27.80
C THR A 37 -29.50 -12.30 27.70
N PRO A 38 -30.10 -13.33 28.32
CA PRO A 38 -29.61 -14.71 28.24
C PRO A 38 -29.46 -15.23 26.81
N GLN A 39 -30.32 -14.79 25.89
CA GLN A 39 -30.28 -15.11 24.45
C GLN A 39 -28.99 -14.64 23.76
N TRP A 40 -28.30 -13.65 24.33
CA TRP A 40 -27.03 -13.09 23.84
C TRP A 40 -25.87 -13.42 24.79
N GLY A 41 -26.00 -14.47 25.59
CA GLY A 41 -25.00 -14.86 26.59
C GLY A 41 -24.81 -13.80 27.67
N ASN A 42 -25.89 -13.17 28.14
CA ASN A 42 -25.89 -12.06 29.08
C ASN A 42 -25.08 -10.84 28.61
N ARG A 43 -24.96 -10.63 27.30
CA ARG A 43 -24.39 -9.41 26.71
C ARG A 43 -25.51 -8.43 26.33
N CYS A 44 -25.25 -7.12 26.41
CA CYS A 44 -26.15 -6.12 25.86
C CYS A 44 -26.10 -6.12 24.33
N SER A 45 -27.05 -5.46 23.66
CA SER A 45 -27.14 -5.41 22.19
C SER A 45 -25.87 -4.91 21.51
N LYS A 46 -25.19 -3.90 22.08
CA LYS A 46 -23.93 -3.36 21.54
C LYS A 46 -22.77 -4.34 21.70
N CYS A 47 -22.58 -4.88 22.90
CA CYS A 47 -21.52 -5.87 23.17
C CYS A 47 -21.76 -7.19 22.43
N TRP A 48 -23.00 -7.58 22.20
CA TRP A 48 -23.37 -8.73 21.39
C TRP A 48 -23.00 -8.54 19.92
N ARG A 49 -23.28 -7.36 19.33
CA ARG A 49 -22.85 -7.02 17.96
C ARG A 49 -21.33 -7.02 17.82
N SER A 50 -20.60 -6.44 18.77
CA SER A 50 -19.14 -6.48 18.78
C SER A 50 -18.60 -7.91 18.93
N HIS A 51 -19.22 -8.73 19.79
CA HIS A 51 -18.85 -10.13 19.96
C HIS A 51 -19.14 -10.97 18.70
N LEU A 52 -20.27 -10.74 18.03
CA LEU A 52 -20.60 -11.34 16.73
C LEU A 52 -19.60 -10.93 15.64
N ALA A 53 -19.21 -9.66 15.60
CA ALA A 53 -18.21 -9.18 14.65
C ALA A 53 -16.84 -9.84 14.91
N LEU A 54 -16.44 -10.00 16.17
CA LEU A 54 -15.21 -10.69 16.57
C LEU A 54 -15.26 -12.19 16.25
N MET A 55 -16.38 -12.86 16.56
CA MET A 55 -16.61 -14.27 16.24
C MET A 55 -16.62 -14.51 14.73
N LYS A 56 -17.26 -13.63 13.96
CA LYS A 56 -17.23 -13.66 12.50
C LYS A 56 -15.80 -13.46 11.98
N LYS A 57 -15.06 -12.48 12.52
CA LYS A 57 -13.65 -12.26 12.18
C LYS A 57 -12.79 -13.49 12.49
N HIS A 58 -13.00 -14.15 13.64
CA HIS A 58 -12.28 -15.37 14.02
C HIS A 58 -12.67 -16.57 13.14
N HIS A 59 -13.94 -16.71 12.79
CA HIS A 59 -14.43 -17.73 11.88
C HIS A 59 -13.87 -17.53 10.46
N ASP A 60 -13.93 -16.31 9.94
CA ASP A 60 -13.35 -15.93 8.64
C ASP A 60 -11.84 -16.16 8.65
N PHE A 61 -11.14 -15.81 9.73
CA PHE A 61 -9.72 -16.12 9.95
C PHE A 61 -9.43 -17.63 9.90
N THR A 62 -10.25 -18.45 10.57
CA THR A 62 -10.11 -19.91 10.59
C THR A 62 -10.41 -20.54 9.22
N LYS A 63 -11.39 -20.00 8.48
CA LYS A 63 -11.71 -20.40 7.11
C LYS A 63 -10.61 -20.00 6.12
N ASN A 64 -9.99 -18.84 6.31
CA ASN A 64 -8.88 -18.36 5.48
C ASN A 64 -7.62 -19.20 5.66
N ARG A 65 -7.40 -19.74 6.88
CA ARG A 65 -6.31 -20.69 7.17
C ARG A 65 -6.36 -21.94 6.28
N THR A 66 -7.53 -22.48 5.96
CA THR A 66 -7.65 -23.67 5.09
C THR A 66 -7.48 -23.35 3.60
N LEU A 67 -7.77 -22.10 3.19
CA LEU A 67 -7.63 -21.65 1.80
C LEU A 67 -6.17 -21.37 1.38
N LEU A 68 -5.26 -21.26 2.35
CA LEU A 68 -3.83 -21.02 2.14
C LEU A 68 -2.93 -22.23 2.41
N SER A 69 -3.48 -23.30 2.98
CA SER A 69 -2.73 -24.53 3.21
C SER A 69 -2.12 -25.04 1.91
N PHE A 70 -0.79 -25.12 1.90
CA PHE A 70 0.01 -25.58 0.76
C PHE A 70 -0.22 -27.07 0.44
N ASP A 71 -0.75 -27.86 1.39
CA ASP A 71 -1.13 -29.25 1.16
C ASP A 71 -2.24 -29.34 0.11
N ASN A 72 -3.23 -28.45 0.17
CA ASN A 72 -4.26 -28.33 -0.88
C ASN A 72 -3.64 -27.95 -2.23
N PHE A 73 -2.55 -27.17 -2.27
CA PHE A 73 -1.89 -26.76 -3.51
C PHE A 73 -1.18 -27.93 -4.21
N GLN A 74 -0.38 -28.73 -3.48
CA GLN A 74 0.25 -29.93 -4.06
C GLN A 74 -0.78 -31.01 -4.39
N GLU A 75 -1.77 -31.23 -3.52
CA GLU A 75 -2.76 -32.30 -3.69
C GLU A 75 -3.70 -31.99 -4.88
N ARG A 76 -4.15 -30.73 -5.05
CA ARG A 76 -4.96 -30.31 -6.20
C ARG A 76 -4.22 -30.46 -7.54
N ARG A 77 -2.90 -30.20 -7.58
CA ARG A 77 -2.12 -30.37 -8.82
C ARG A 77 -1.64 -31.81 -9.05
N LYS A 78 -1.35 -32.57 -7.99
CA LYS A 78 -1.13 -34.03 -8.10
C LYS A 78 -2.37 -34.72 -8.65
N LEU A 79 -3.57 -34.33 -8.23
CA LEU A 79 -4.85 -34.81 -8.76
C LEU A 79 -5.13 -34.36 -10.21
N SER A 80 -4.59 -33.21 -10.64
CA SER A 80 -4.64 -32.79 -12.05
C SER A 80 -3.64 -33.56 -12.92
N THR A 81 -2.51 -34.02 -12.37
CA THR A 81 -1.51 -34.85 -13.07
C THR A 81 -1.81 -36.34 -13.01
N GLU A 82 -2.53 -36.81 -11.99
CA GLU A 82 -3.01 -38.20 -11.85
C GLU A 82 -4.45 -38.33 -12.35
N SER A 83 -4.59 -39.08 -13.45
CA SER A 83 -5.81 -39.34 -14.22
C SER A 83 -7.04 -39.78 -13.40
N ARG A 84 -7.79 -38.83 -12.81
CA ARG A 84 -9.21 -39.03 -12.44
C ARG A 84 -10.09 -37.89 -12.93
N SER A 85 -10.19 -37.79 -14.25
CA SER A 85 -11.17 -36.94 -14.94
C SER A 85 -11.87 -37.76 -16.02
N MET A 86 -12.97 -38.41 -15.68
CA MET A 86 -13.88 -39.03 -16.66
C MET A 86 -15.25 -38.31 -16.73
N THR A 87 -15.53 -37.37 -15.82
CA THR A 87 -16.84 -36.70 -15.75
C THR A 87 -16.86 -35.31 -16.40
N ILE A 88 -15.73 -34.58 -16.47
CA ILE A 88 -15.69 -33.17 -16.94
C ILE A 88 -15.12 -33.02 -18.36
N LYS A 89 -14.51 -34.07 -18.93
CA LYS A 89 -13.94 -34.09 -20.30
C LYS A 89 -14.94 -33.79 -21.44
N LYS A 90 -16.24 -33.63 -21.14
CA LYS A 90 -17.29 -33.33 -22.12
C LYS A 90 -17.56 -31.83 -22.32
N ILE A 91 -17.03 -30.92 -21.49
CA ILE A 91 -17.43 -29.49 -21.52
C ILE A 91 -16.68 -28.67 -22.59
N PHE A 92 -15.45 -29.07 -22.96
CA PHE A 92 -14.61 -28.38 -23.96
C PHE A 92 -14.45 -29.08 -25.31
N LYS A 93 -15.24 -30.13 -25.60
CA LYS A 93 -15.23 -30.74 -26.93
C LYS A 93 -16.16 -29.98 -27.88
N PRO A 94 -15.68 -29.42 -29.00
CA PRO A 94 -16.58 -28.97 -30.06
C PRO A 94 -17.24 -30.21 -30.67
N SER A 95 -18.58 -30.29 -30.63
CA SER A 95 -19.31 -31.29 -31.42
C SER A 95 -19.21 -30.92 -32.90
N ALA A 96 -18.62 -31.80 -33.71
CA ALA A 96 -18.73 -31.77 -35.15
C ALA A 96 -20.07 -32.39 -35.57
N MET A 97 -20.96 -31.64 -36.22
CA MET A 97 -22.14 -32.18 -36.90
C MET A 97 -22.46 -31.34 -38.15
N LEU A 98 -22.14 -31.90 -39.32
CA LEU A 98 -22.93 -31.78 -40.54
C LEU A 98 -23.94 -32.94 -40.52
N GLY A 99 -25.22 -32.68 -40.80
CA GLY A 99 -26.21 -33.73 -40.94
C GLY A 99 -27.64 -33.21 -40.90
N GLU A 100 -28.34 -33.34 -42.02
CA GLU A 100 -29.73 -32.97 -42.29
C GLU A 100 -30.75 -33.63 -41.34
N GLY A 101 -31.94 -33.01 -41.22
CA GLY A 101 -33.13 -33.76 -40.87
C GLY A 101 -34.17 -33.06 -39.99
N GLN A 102 -35.16 -32.46 -40.67
CA GLN A 102 -36.57 -32.41 -40.29
C GLN A 102 -37.07 -31.40 -39.23
N SER A 103 -37.79 -30.42 -39.79
CA SER A 103 -38.85 -29.59 -39.25
C SER A 103 -39.77 -30.27 -38.22
N GLN A 104 -40.03 -29.57 -37.12
CA GLN A 104 -41.38 -29.48 -36.56
C GLN A 104 -41.67 -28.03 -36.16
N THR A 105 -42.61 -27.45 -36.89
CA THR A 105 -43.31 -26.20 -36.63
C THR A 105 -44.27 -26.35 -35.46
N MET A 106 -44.15 -25.51 -34.43
CA MET A 106 -45.27 -25.14 -33.55
C MET A 106 -45.12 -23.67 -33.17
N THR A 107 -46.16 -22.92 -33.49
CA THR A 107 -46.36 -21.48 -33.29
C THR A 107 -46.49 -21.09 -31.81
N PRO A 108 -45.91 -19.97 -31.33
CA PRO A 108 -46.31 -19.37 -30.07
C PRO A 108 -47.39 -18.30 -30.31
N SER A 109 -48.46 -18.41 -29.52
CA SER A 109 -49.50 -17.40 -29.39
C SER A 109 -48.96 -16.12 -28.77
N SER A 110 -49.35 -15.02 -29.37
CA SER A 110 -49.01 -13.65 -29.06
C SER A 110 -49.66 -13.18 -27.75
N SER A 111 -48.84 -12.66 -26.83
CA SER A 111 -49.23 -11.57 -25.94
C SER A 111 -48.06 -10.60 -25.80
N MET A 112 -48.31 -9.35 -26.19
CA MET A 112 -47.31 -8.29 -26.26
C MET A 112 -47.16 -7.60 -24.90
N SER A 113 -45.93 -7.23 -24.57
CA SER A 113 -45.59 -5.97 -23.90
C SER A 113 -44.16 -5.59 -24.28
N PRO A 114 -43.93 -4.44 -24.94
CA PRO A 114 -42.60 -4.04 -25.36
C PRO A 114 -41.92 -3.27 -24.21
N VAL A 115 -40.97 -3.91 -23.54
CA VAL A 115 -39.96 -3.19 -22.77
C VAL A 115 -38.64 -3.39 -23.49
N THR A 116 -38.36 -2.51 -24.46
CA THR A 116 -37.04 -2.38 -25.06
C THR A 116 -36.11 -1.74 -24.05
N THR A 117 -35.56 -2.55 -23.14
CA THR A 117 -34.29 -2.19 -22.50
C THR A 117 -33.19 -2.39 -23.55
N PRO A 118 -32.38 -1.38 -23.88
CA PRO A 118 -31.26 -1.58 -24.77
C PRO A 118 -30.26 -2.49 -24.05
N THR A 119 -30.17 -3.75 -24.50
CA THR A 119 -29.10 -4.66 -24.10
C THR A 119 -27.79 -4.02 -24.54
N ARG A 120 -27.14 -3.27 -23.64
CA ARG A 120 -25.84 -2.67 -23.88
C ARG A 120 -24.88 -3.81 -24.19
N VAL A 121 -24.56 -4.02 -25.46
CA VAL A 121 -23.53 -4.95 -25.89
C VAL A 121 -22.27 -4.54 -25.15
N ARG A 122 -21.83 -5.36 -24.18
CA ARG A 122 -20.60 -5.12 -23.42
C ARG A 122 -19.45 -5.06 -24.43
N SER A 123 -18.97 -3.86 -24.72
CA SER A 123 -17.76 -3.67 -25.51
C SER A 123 -16.57 -4.13 -24.67
N LEU A 124 -15.68 -4.94 -25.26
CA LEU A 124 -14.42 -5.36 -24.64
C LEU A 124 -13.63 -4.14 -24.12
N SER A 125 -12.95 -4.31 -22.98
CA SER A 125 -12.08 -3.27 -22.42
C SER A 125 -10.95 -2.93 -23.40
N PRO A 126 -10.41 -1.69 -23.39
CA PRO A 126 -9.29 -1.31 -24.25
C PRO A 126 -8.09 -2.27 -24.15
N GLU A 127 -7.79 -2.73 -22.94
CA GLU A 127 -6.72 -3.68 -22.66
C GLU A 127 -7.02 -5.08 -23.23
N SER A 128 -8.27 -5.55 -23.15
CA SER A 128 -8.69 -6.80 -23.78
C SER A 128 -8.64 -6.72 -25.30
N LYS A 129 -8.91 -5.55 -25.90
CA LYS A 129 -8.77 -5.33 -27.35
C LYS A 129 -7.30 -5.39 -27.77
N ALA A 130 -6.43 -4.66 -27.06
CA ALA A 130 -4.99 -4.67 -27.31
C ALA A 130 -4.39 -6.08 -27.16
N SER A 131 -4.80 -6.83 -26.11
CA SER A 131 -4.37 -8.21 -25.92
C SER A 131 -4.83 -9.14 -27.05
N ARG A 132 -6.03 -8.92 -27.62
CA ARG A 132 -6.54 -9.69 -28.76
C ARG A 132 -5.75 -9.42 -30.03
N GLU A 133 -5.42 -8.16 -30.27
CA GLU A 133 -4.62 -7.73 -31.42
C GLU A 133 -3.21 -8.32 -31.33
N ALA A 134 -2.53 -8.16 -30.18
CA ALA A 134 -1.22 -8.74 -29.94
C ALA A 134 -1.20 -10.27 -30.08
N PHE A 135 -2.22 -10.95 -29.54
CA PHE A 135 -2.38 -12.40 -29.68
C PHE A 135 -2.54 -12.82 -31.15
N SER A 136 -3.40 -12.13 -31.91
CA SER A 136 -3.64 -12.45 -33.32
C SER A 136 -2.40 -12.19 -34.19
N GLU A 137 -1.67 -11.11 -33.89
CA GLU A 137 -0.41 -10.77 -34.56
C GLU A 137 0.66 -11.83 -34.28
N TYR A 138 0.85 -12.20 -33.02
CA TYR A 138 1.83 -13.22 -32.63
C TYR A 138 1.56 -14.56 -33.32
N LEU A 139 0.31 -15.03 -33.30
CA LEU A 139 -0.05 -16.30 -33.94
C LEU A 139 0.15 -16.24 -35.46
N SER A 140 -0.27 -15.15 -36.11
CA SER A 140 -0.16 -15.01 -37.57
C SER A 140 1.29 -14.90 -38.05
N LYS A 141 2.18 -14.33 -37.24
CA LYS A 141 3.61 -14.19 -37.54
C LYS A 141 4.37 -15.51 -37.38
N ASN A 142 3.95 -16.35 -36.44
CA ASN A 142 4.73 -17.52 -36.01
C ASN A 142 4.14 -18.87 -36.45
N LEU A 143 2.85 -18.94 -36.79
CA LEU A 143 2.15 -20.20 -37.05
C LEU A 143 1.46 -20.22 -38.43
N PRO A 144 1.29 -21.41 -39.04
CA PRO A 144 0.51 -21.55 -40.28
C PRO A 144 -0.95 -21.18 -40.08
N PHE A 145 -1.56 -20.56 -41.10
CA PHE A 145 -2.94 -20.03 -41.07
C PHE A 145 -3.99 -21.02 -40.54
N LEU A 146 -3.94 -22.30 -40.95
CA LEU A 146 -4.90 -23.31 -40.52
C LEU A 146 -4.83 -23.58 -39.02
N LEU A 147 -3.63 -23.60 -38.45
CA LEU A 147 -3.41 -23.79 -37.02
C LEU A 147 -3.85 -22.55 -36.23
N VAL A 148 -3.57 -21.34 -36.76
CA VAL A 148 -4.04 -20.08 -36.16
C VAL A 148 -5.56 -20.07 -36.04
N GLN A 149 -6.28 -20.45 -37.10
CA GLN A 149 -7.74 -20.49 -37.07
C GLN A 149 -8.28 -21.46 -36.02
N ASP A 150 -7.68 -22.64 -35.87
CA ASP A 150 -8.11 -23.64 -34.89
C ASP A 150 -7.87 -23.17 -33.45
N ILE A 151 -6.69 -22.61 -33.17
CA ILE A 151 -6.35 -22.03 -31.86
C ILE A 151 -7.30 -20.87 -31.53
N VAL A 152 -7.49 -19.92 -32.43
CA VAL A 152 -8.36 -18.76 -32.20
C VAL A 152 -9.81 -19.19 -31.96
N LYS A 153 -10.34 -20.16 -32.72
CA LYS A 153 -11.68 -20.71 -32.49
C LYS A 153 -11.80 -21.37 -31.11
N THR A 154 -10.82 -22.19 -30.76
CA THR A 154 -10.77 -22.93 -29.49
C THR A 154 -10.68 -21.98 -28.28
N VAL A 155 -9.81 -20.97 -28.35
CA VAL A 155 -9.64 -19.95 -27.31
C VAL A 155 -10.88 -19.06 -27.19
N LYS A 156 -11.50 -18.69 -28.31
CA LYS A 156 -12.75 -17.91 -28.30
C LYS A 156 -13.90 -18.68 -27.66
N TYR A 157 -14.03 -19.97 -27.97
CA TYR A 157 -15.01 -20.84 -27.32
C TYR A 157 -14.77 -20.89 -25.80
N ALA A 158 -13.53 -21.08 -25.35
CA ALA A 158 -13.20 -21.10 -23.93
C ALA A 158 -13.50 -19.77 -23.23
N THR A 159 -13.16 -18.64 -23.85
CA THR A 159 -13.42 -17.29 -23.33
C THR A 159 -14.93 -17.06 -23.14
N ASN A 160 -15.74 -17.38 -24.15
CA ASN A 160 -17.19 -17.27 -24.04
C ASN A 160 -17.74 -18.18 -22.93
N LYS A 161 -17.24 -19.42 -22.85
CA LYS A 161 -17.69 -20.37 -21.85
C LYS A 161 -17.41 -19.90 -20.42
N ILE A 162 -16.24 -19.31 -20.17
CA ILE A 162 -15.89 -18.74 -18.85
C ILE A 162 -16.86 -17.61 -18.46
N HIS A 163 -17.28 -16.77 -19.42
CA HIS A 163 -18.25 -15.70 -19.17
C HIS A 163 -19.69 -16.18 -18.98
N GLU A 164 -20.08 -17.31 -19.56
CA GLU A 164 -21.40 -17.91 -19.36
C GLU A 164 -21.56 -18.54 -17.97
N LEU A 165 -20.47 -19.05 -17.39
CA LEU A 165 -20.48 -19.83 -16.15
C LEU A 165 -20.42 -18.93 -14.90
N ASN A 166 -21.55 -18.29 -14.60
CA ASN A 166 -21.67 -17.35 -13.47
C ASN A 166 -21.85 -17.99 -12.09
N ALA A 167 -22.34 -19.24 -12.01
CA ALA A 167 -22.69 -19.91 -10.75
C ALA A 167 -21.67 -20.95 -10.26
N ILE A 168 -20.49 -21.02 -10.89
CA ILE A 168 -19.47 -22.03 -10.59
C ILE A 168 -18.50 -21.54 -9.52
N SER A 169 -18.04 -22.46 -8.66
CA SER A 169 -17.03 -22.19 -7.64
C SER A 169 -15.68 -21.80 -8.29
N PRO A 170 -14.88 -20.92 -7.67
CA PRO A 170 -13.59 -20.52 -8.22
C PRO A 170 -12.63 -21.70 -8.47
N ASP A 171 -12.76 -22.77 -7.67
CA ASP A 171 -11.93 -23.97 -7.77
C ASP A 171 -12.36 -24.85 -8.96
N GLU A 172 -13.65 -25.04 -9.19
CA GLU A 172 -14.13 -25.74 -10.41
C GLU A 172 -13.78 -24.97 -11.69
N LEU A 173 -13.82 -23.63 -11.64
CA LEU A 173 -13.40 -22.79 -12.76
C LEU A 173 -11.89 -22.92 -13.02
N SER A 174 -11.09 -23.04 -11.96
CA SER A 174 -9.65 -23.34 -12.05
C SER A 174 -9.42 -24.66 -12.78
N ASP A 175 -10.09 -25.73 -12.35
CA ASP A 175 -9.98 -27.06 -12.98
C ASP A 175 -10.39 -27.02 -14.45
N LEU A 176 -11.45 -26.28 -14.77
CA LEU A 176 -11.92 -26.08 -16.13
C LEU A 176 -10.82 -25.43 -17.00
N VAL A 177 -10.22 -24.33 -16.53
CA VAL A 177 -9.14 -23.63 -17.24
C VAL A 177 -7.88 -24.48 -17.38
N GLN A 178 -7.48 -25.20 -16.33
CA GLN A 178 -6.29 -26.07 -16.36
C GLN A 178 -6.48 -27.25 -17.32
N ASN A 179 -7.67 -27.89 -17.32
CA ASN A 179 -8.01 -28.93 -18.29
C ASN A 179 -8.00 -28.40 -19.74
N PHE A 180 -8.44 -27.16 -19.94
CA PHE A 180 -8.33 -26.50 -21.24
C PHE A 180 -6.87 -26.33 -21.66
N TYR A 181 -5.99 -25.83 -20.79
CA TYR A 181 -4.56 -25.71 -21.08
C TYR A 181 -3.93 -27.06 -21.42
N GLN A 182 -4.22 -28.09 -20.64
CA GLN A 182 -3.70 -29.44 -20.90
C GLN A 182 -4.18 -29.97 -22.25
N GLY A 183 -5.48 -29.83 -22.56
CA GLY A 183 -6.05 -30.28 -23.82
C GLY A 183 -5.50 -29.56 -25.05
N VAL A 184 -5.22 -28.25 -24.94
CA VAL A 184 -4.58 -27.50 -26.03
C VAL A 184 -3.10 -27.87 -26.17
N SER A 185 -2.38 -27.97 -25.05
CA SER A 185 -0.97 -28.37 -25.03
C SER A 185 -0.76 -29.75 -25.67
N GLU A 186 -1.60 -30.74 -25.33
CA GLU A 186 -1.58 -32.07 -25.95
C GLU A 186 -1.84 -31.99 -27.45
N LYS A 187 -2.87 -31.27 -27.90
CA LYS A 187 -3.17 -31.11 -29.33
C LYS A 187 -2.00 -30.47 -30.09
N LEU A 188 -1.35 -29.47 -29.51
CA LEU A 188 -0.20 -28.80 -30.14
C LEU A 188 1.02 -29.74 -30.20
N ASN A 189 1.31 -30.49 -29.13
CA ASN A 189 2.44 -31.43 -29.10
C ASN A 189 2.29 -32.60 -30.07
N HIS A 190 1.06 -33.06 -30.33
CA HIS A 190 0.79 -34.11 -31.33
C HIS A 190 0.65 -33.57 -32.77
N ASN A 191 0.67 -32.25 -32.95
CA ASN A 191 0.50 -31.67 -34.27
C ASN A 191 1.81 -31.81 -35.07
N PRO A 192 1.78 -32.37 -36.30
CA PRO A 192 2.97 -32.58 -37.11
C PRO A 192 3.77 -31.29 -37.37
N VAL A 193 3.13 -30.13 -37.30
CA VAL A 193 3.78 -28.82 -37.44
C VAL A 193 4.84 -28.60 -36.36
N PHE A 194 4.58 -28.97 -35.11
CA PHE A 194 5.56 -28.86 -34.01
C PHE A 194 6.53 -30.04 -33.98
N THR A 195 6.08 -31.25 -34.31
CA THR A 195 6.93 -32.45 -34.33
C THR A 195 7.97 -32.43 -35.46
N SER A 196 7.68 -31.72 -36.56
CA SER A 196 8.57 -31.64 -37.72
C SER A 196 9.83 -30.78 -37.50
N GLY A 197 9.92 -30.03 -36.40
CA GLY A 197 11.08 -29.19 -36.07
C GLY A 197 11.31 -27.99 -37.00
N LYS A 198 10.38 -27.71 -37.93
CA LYS A 198 10.50 -26.62 -38.90
C LYS A 198 10.16 -25.24 -38.32
N LEU A 199 9.51 -25.19 -37.16
CA LEU A 199 9.19 -23.94 -36.48
C LEU A 199 10.26 -23.55 -35.47
N LYS A 200 10.55 -22.25 -35.43
CA LYS A 200 11.39 -21.63 -34.39
C LYS A 200 10.69 -21.54 -33.03
N VAL A 201 9.37 -21.67 -33.00
CA VAL A 201 8.54 -21.46 -31.81
C VAL A 201 8.19 -22.79 -31.16
N ARG A 202 8.35 -22.87 -29.84
CA ARG A 202 8.03 -24.07 -29.05
C ARG A 202 6.55 -24.06 -28.69
N THR A 203 5.98 -25.24 -28.43
CA THR A 203 4.61 -25.37 -27.92
C THR A 203 4.38 -24.50 -26.68
N GLN A 204 5.37 -24.45 -25.79
CA GLN A 204 5.33 -23.67 -24.56
C GLN A 204 5.09 -22.18 -24.85
N ASP A 205 5.81 -21.60 -25.82
CA ASP A 205 5.70 -20.16 -26.13
C ASP A 205 4.27 -19.80 -26.64
N VAL A 206 3.63 -20.71 -27.37
CA VAL A 206 2.23 -20.55 -27.81
C VAL A 206 1.26 -20.66 -26.62
N MET A 207 1.49 -21.62 -25.71
CA MET A 207 0.68 -21.76 -24.50
C MET A 207 0.75 -20.52 -23.61
N GLU A 208 1.92 -19.89 -23.54
CA GLU A 208 2.14 -18.66 -22.78
C GLU A 208 1.31 -17.48 -23.32
N GLU A 209 1.24 -17.32 -24.65
CA GLU A 209 0.38 -16.30 -25.26
C GLU A 209 -1.11 -16.63 -25.12
N ILE A 210 -1.49 -17.91 -25.09
CA ILE A 210 -2.87 -18.33 -24.78
C ILE A 210 -3.24 -17.99 -23.33
N GLU A 211 -2.38 -18.30 -22.35
CA GLU A 211 -2.59 -17.95 -20.93
C GLU A 211 -2.80 -16.45 -20.78
N LYS A 212 -1.89 -15.65 -21.36
CA LYS A 212 -1.92 -14.19 -21.33
C LYS A 212 -3.23 -13.65 -21.87
N PHE A 213 -3.65 -14.09 -23.06
CA PHE A 213 -4.90 -13.66 -23.66
C PHE A 213 -6.12 -14.03 -22.80
N LEU A 214 -6.17 -15.27 -22.28
CA LEU A 214 -7.29 -15.76 -21.48
C LEU A 214 -7.39 -15.00 -20.15
N CYS A 215 -6.27 -14.84 -19.45
CA CYS A 215 -6.20 -14.13 -18.18
C CYS A 215 -6.61 -12.66 -18.32
N VAL A 216 -6.18 -11.95 -19.37
CA VAL A 216 -6.56 -10.55 -19.60
C VAL A 216 -8.02 -10.42 -20.02
N SER A 217 -8.50 -11.30 -20.90
CA SER A 217 -9.88 -11.24 -21.42
C SER A 217 -10.92 -11.57 -20.35
N CYS A 218 -10.60 -12.55 -19.49
CA CYS A 218 -11.49 -13.03 -18.45
C CYS A 218 -11.15 -12.47 -17.05
N TYR A 219 -10.24 -11.49 -16.93
CA TYR A 219 -9.70 -11.05 -15.63
C TYR A 219 -10.77 -10.70 -14.60
N SER A 220 -11.82 -9.98 -15.03
CA SER A 220 -12.94 -9.58 -14.16
C SER A 220 -13.75 -10.74 -13.58
N ARG A 221 -13.63 -11.93 -14.16
CA ARG A 221 -14.29 -13.15 -13.69
C ARG A 221 -13.33 -14.06 -12.91
N LEU A 222 -12.05 -14.04 -13.27
CA LEU A 222 -11.03 -14.92 -12.69
C LEU A 222 -10.44 -14.37 -11.39
N PHE A 223 -10.31 -13.04 -11.29
CA PHE A 223 -9.69 -12.38 -10.14
C PHE A 223 -10.73 -11.94 -9.11
N CYS A 224 -10.48 -12.23 -7.82
CA CYS A 224 -11.35 -11.87 -6.69
C CYS A 224 -12.83 -12.21 -6.97
N ALA A 225 -13.07 -13.47 -7.34
CA ALA A 225 -14.33 -13.90 -7.94
C ALA A 225 -15.48 -14.07 -6.94
N SER A 226 -15.19 -14.07 -5.64
CA SER A 226 -16.15 -14.23 -4.56
C SER A 226 -15.96 -13.18 -3.47
N SER A 227 -17.05 -12.83 -2.79
CA SER A 227 -17.01 -11.93 -1.62
C SER A 227 -16.12 -12.46 -0.49
N ASP A 228 -16.01 -13.79 -0.38
CA ASP A 228 -15.18 -14.43 0.64
C ASP A 228 -13.68 -14.13 0.42
N GLU A 229 -13.24 -14.01 -0.84
CA GLU A 229 -11.86 -13.67 -1.17
C GLU A 229 -11.55 -12.20 -0.86
N GLU A 230 -12.48 -11.30 -1.14
CA GLU A 230 -12.37 -9.88 -0.77
C GLU A 230 -12.28 -9.72 0.76
N VAL A 231 -13.12 -10.41 1.52
CA VAL A 231 -13.07 -10.41 2.99
C VAL A 231 -11.74 -10.97 3.49
N ALA A 232 -11.22 -12.02 2.86
CA ALA A 232 -9.92 -12.59 3.21
C ALA A 232 -8.77 -11.62 2.99
N ASP A 233 -8.78 -10.88 1.88
CA ASP A 233 -7.79 -9.85 1.58
C ASP A 233 -7.83 -8.71 2.60
N VAL A 234 -9.03 -8.19 2.91
CA VAL A 234 -9.19 -7.13 3.92
C VAL A 234 -8.72 -7.62 5.30
N SER A 235 -9.09 -8.84 5.68
CA SER A 235 -8.66 -9.43 6.95
C SER A 235 -7.13 -9.55 7.05
N LEU A 236 -6.45 -9.95 5.98
CA LEU A 236 -5.00 -10.02 5.98
C LEU A 236 -4.36 -8.63 5.96
N GLN A 237 -4.92 -7.69 5.20
CA GLN A 237 -4.41 -6.32 5.16
C GLN A 237 -4.47 -5.66 6.55
N ASP A 238 -5.58 -5.84 7.28
CA ASP A 238 -5.74 -5.38 8.65
C ASP A 238 -4.76 -6.07 9.60
N ARG A 239 -4.53 -7.37 9.38
CA ARG A 239 -3.55 -8.13 10.16
C ARG A 239 -2.14 -7.59 9.96
N ILE A 240 -1.69 -7.41 8.72
CA ILE A 240 -0.40 -6.82 8.39
C ILE A 240 -0.27 -5.44 9.03
N ARG A 241 -1.32 -4.60 8.93
CA ARG A 241 -1.33 -3.26 9.53
C ARG A 241 -1.17 -3.31 11.06
N SER A 242 -1.81 -4.27 11.73
CA SER A 242 -1.66 -4.46 13.19
C SER A 242 -0.26 -4.92 13.61
N LEU A 243 0.50 -5.53 12.70
CA LEU A 243 1.85 -6.04 12.91
C LEU A 243 2.92 -5.09 12.34
N HIS A 244 2.55 -3.90 11.87
CA HIS A 244 3.49 -2.98 11.24
C HIS A 244 4.60 -2.49 12.20
N TRP A 245 4.35 -2.58 13.51
CA TRP A 245 5.32 -2.31 14.57
C TRP A 245 6.48 -3.31 14.60
N VAL A 246 6.29 -4.52 14.05
CA VAL A 246 7.34 -5.53 13.98
C VAL A 246 8.47 -5.01 13.09
N THR A 247 9.69 -5.14 13.60
CA THR A 247 10.89 -4.65 12.93
C THR A 247 11.86 -5.78 12.66
N ALA A 248 12.86 -5.48 11.84
CA ALA A 248 13.84 -6.45 11.35
C ALA A 248 14.58 -7.18 12.48
N GLY A 249 14.81 -6.50 13.62
CA GLY A 249 15.42 -7.09 14.81
C GLY A 249 14.60 -8.23 15.44
N PHE A 250 13.27 -8.14 15.43
CA PHE A 250 12.40 -9.21 15.95
C PHE A 250 12.34 -10.44 15.05
N LEU A 251 12.69 -10.27 13.77
CA LEU A 251 12.73 -11.33 12.77
C LEU A 251 14.14 -11.93 12.64
N GLU A 252 15.09 -11.52 13.49
CA GLU A 252 16.49 -11.99 13.49
C GLU A 252 17.20 -11.80 12.14
N THR A 253 16.82 -10.78 11.37
CA THR A 253 17.42 -10.52 10.04
C THR A 253 18.86 -10.02 10.19
N LYS A 254 19.80 -10.54 9.38
CA LYS A 254 21.18 -10.03 9.29
C LYS A 254 21.38 -8.87 8.31
N LEU A 255 20.33 -8.08 8.07
CA LEU A 255 20.41 -6.93 7.18
C LEU A 255 21.15 -5.78 7.84
N ASP A 256 22.08 -5.18 7.11
CA ASP A 256 22.76 -3.96 7.53
C ASP A 256 22.02 -2.73 6.99
N PHE A 257 21.08 -2.24 7.80
CA PHE A 257 20.30 -1.04 7.48
C PHE A 257 21.12 0.25 7.46
N THR A 258 22.38 0.24 7.92
CA THR A 258 23.25 1.42 7.83
C THR A 258 23.65 1.71 6.39
N ASN A 259 23.79 0.65 5.57
CA ASN A 259 24.10 0.76 4.16
C ASN A 259 22.90 1.30 3.36
N VAL A 260 23.10 2.40 2.64
CA VAL A 260 22.07 3.04 1.80
C VAL A 260 21.60 2.09 0.70
N SER A 261 22.53 1.36 0.08
CA SER A 261 22.24 0.47 -1.03
C SER A 261 21.31 -0.69 -0.61
N VAL A 262 21.51 -1.23 0.60
CA VAL A 262 20.63 -2.26 1.18
C VAL A 262 19.20 -1.73 1.36
N ARG A 263 19.05 -0.47 1.80
CA ARG A 263 17.73 0.16 1.96
C ARG A 263 17.05 0.41 0.61
N ASP A 264 17.79 0.91 -0.37
CA ASP A 264 17.27 1.14 -1.72
C ASP A 264 16.79 -0.16 -2.35
N LYS A 265 17.50 -1.28 -2.13
CA LYS A 265 17.11 -2.62 -2.58
C LYS A 265 15.88 -3.16 -1.86
N LEU A 266 15.71 -2.87 -0.57
CA LEU A 266 14.48 -3.22 0.16
C LEU A 266 13.28 -2.39 -0.34
N ASP A 267 13.48 -1.11 -0.61
CA ASP A 267 12.44 -0.24 -1.18
C ASP A 267 12.05 -0.70 -2.60
N GLU A 268 13.02 -1.17 -3.39
CA GLU A 268 12.79 -1.84 -4.68
C GLU A 268 11.95 -3.11 -4.48
N ALA A 269 12.31 -3.99 -3.55
CA ALA A 269 11.55 -5.20 -3.25
C ALA A 269 10.10 -4.90 -2.83
N ILE A 270 9.90 -3.92 -1.95
CA ILE A 270 8.59 -3.44 -1.50
C ILE A 270 7.78 -2.93 -2.70
N SER A 271 8.40 -2.15 -3.59
CA SER A 271 7.73 -1.61 -4.78
C SER A 271 7.27 -2.73 -5.71
N GLN A 272 8.11 -3.75 -5.93
CA GLN A 272 7.79 -4.89 -6.80
C GLN A 272 6.61 -5.72 -6.26
N ILE A 273 6.59 -6.02 -4.95
CA ILE A 273 5.48 -6.82 -4.37
C ILE A 273 4.15 -6.05 -4.38
N ILE A 274 4.19 -4.72 -4.27
CA ILE A 274 3.01 -3.86 -4.40
C ILE A 274 2.52 -3.81 -5.85
N ASP A 275 3.44 -3.66 -6.81
CA ASP A 275 3.13 -3.56 -8.25
C ASP A 275 2.48 -4.83 -8.80
N MET A 276 2.69 -5.99 -8.16
CA MET A 276 2.05 -7.25 -8.54
C MET A 276 0.53 -7.13 -8.77
N ASN A 277 -0.18 -6.34 -7.96
CA ASN A 277 -1.63 -6.18 -8.11
C ASN A 277 -2.01 -5.42 -9.40
N GLY A 278 -1.14 -4.55 -9.92
CA GLY A 278 -1.37 -3.76 -11.13
C GLY A 278 -1.44 -4.59 -12.41
N HIS A 279 -0.92 -5.82 -12.40
CA HIS A 279 -0.86 -6.68 -13.58
C HIS A 279 -2.08 -7.59 -13.73
N ARG A 280 -2.46 -7.97 -14.95
CA ARG A 280 -3.60 -8.88 -15.21
C ARG A 280 -3.22 -10.30 -15.63
N THR A 281 -1.95 -10.52 -15.93
CA THR A 281 -1.40 -11.79 -16.41
C THR A 281 -0.67 -12.49 -15.28
N ALA A 282 -0.82 -13.80 -15.12
CA ALA A 282 -0.11 -14.53 -14.07
C ALA A 282 1.41 -14.48 -14.26
N GLU A 283 1.89 -14.48 -15.52
CA GLU A 283 3.31 -14.26 -15.84
C GLU A 283 3.88 -12.97 -15.23
N LYS A 284 3.29 -11.80 -15.49
CA LYS A 284 3.78 -10.54 -14.93
C LYS A 284 3.69 -10.50 -13.41
N LYS A 285 2.62 -11.07 -12.82
CA LYS A 285 2.50 -11.15 -11.35
C LYS A 285 3.64 -11.98 -10.74
N LEU A 286 3.96 -13.12 -11.35
CA LEU A 286 5.11 -13.94 -10.96
C LEU A 286 6.44 -13.22 -11.17
N ARG A 287 6.57 -12.44 -12.25
CA ARG A 287 7.78 -11.65 -12.50
C ARG A 287 8.02 -10.61 -11.40
N CYS A 288 6.99 -9.86 -10.99
CA CYS A 288 7.09 -8.96 -9.83
C CYS A 288 7.56 -9.69 -8.56
N LEU A 289 7.10 -10.92 -8.32
CA LEU A 289 7.57 -11.73 -7.21
C LEU A 289 9.05 -12.13 -7.36
N ILE A 290 9.47 -12.54 -8.55
CA ILE A 290 10.87 -12.89 -8.83
C ILE A 290 11.77 -11.67 -8.61
N ASP A 291 11.40 -10.52 -9.19
CA ASP A 291 12.15 -9.27 -9.08
C ASP A 291 12.23 -8.81 -7.61
N CYS A 292 11.13 -8.94 -6.86
CA CYS A 292 11.11 -8.72 -5.40
C CYS A 292 12.12 -9.62 -4.67
N CYS A 293 12.12 -10.92 -4.95
CA CYS A 293 13.02 -11.87 -4.30
C CYS A 293 14.48 -11.63 -4.68
N HIS A 294 14.78 -11.30 -5.95
CA HIS A 294 16.11 -10.95 -6.40
C HIS A 294 16.64 -9.70 -5.69
N ALA A 295 15.82 -8.65 -5.56
CA ALA A 295 16.17 -7.45 -4.79
C ALA A 295 16.48 -7.78 -3.31
N ILE A 296 15.75 -8.72 -2.71
CA ILE A 296 16.05 -9.23 -1.35
C ILE A 296 17.42 -9.94 -1.31
N PHE A 297 17.74 -10.80 -2.27
CA PHE A 297 19.05 -11.46 -2.30
C PHE A 297 20.20 -10.49 -2.52
N GLU A 298 20.00 -9.45 -3.34
CA GLU A 298 20.97 -8.37 -3.51
C GLU A 298 21.19 -7.61 -2.20
N ALA A 299 20.13 -7.25 -1.48
CA ALA A 299 20.21 -6.61 -0.17
C ALA A 299 20.97 -7.47 0.88
N LEU A 300 20.73 -8.78 0.89
CA LEU A 300 21.44 -9.73 1.76
C LEU A 300 22.93 -9.83 1.39
N LYS A 301 23.24 -9.88 0.09
CA LYS A 301 24.61 -9.94 -0.42
C LYS A 301 25.41 -8.69 -0.06
N GLU A 302 24.79 -7.52 -0.16
CA GLU A 302 25.39 -6.24 0.22
C GLU A 302 25.59 -6.09 1.74
N SER A 303 24.78 -6.80 2.53
CA SER A 303 24.93 -6.88 3.99
C SER A 303 25.98 -7.92 4.43
N VAL A 304 26.68 -8.57 3.49
CA VAL A 304 27.62 -9.69 3.75
C VAL A 304 26.95 -10.85 4.50
N ALA A 305 25.63 -10.97 4.38
CA ALA A 305 24.87 -12.06 4.97
C ALA A 305 24.95 -13.31 4.06
N PRO A 306 24.95 -14.53 4.63
CA PRO A 306 24.84 -15.75 3.83
C PRO A 306 23.51 -15.73 3.04
N THR A 307 23.54 -16.00 1.74
CA THR A 307 22.32 -16.13 0.92
C THR A 307 21.71 -17.52 1.08
N SER A 308 21.36 -17.91 2.31
CA SER A 308 20.65 -19.16 2.61
C SER A 308 19.13 -18.91 2.72
N ALA A 309 18.34 -19.98 2.63
CA ALA A 309 16.89 -19.90 2.81
C ALA A 309 16.48 -19.37 4.19
N ASP A 310 17.28 -19.68 5.22
CA ASP A 310 17.04 -19.27 6.62
C ASP A 310 17.17 -17.75 6.81
N GLU A 311 18.01 -17.10 6.01
CA GLU A 311 18.19 -15.63 6.01
C GLU A 311 17.19 -14.93 5.09
N PHE A 312 16.71 -15.63 4.06
CA PHE A 312 15.79 -15.07 3.06
C PHE A 312 14.36 -14.91 3.58
N LEU A 313 13.78 -15.95 4.20
CA LEU A 313 12.37 -15.95 4.58
C LEU A 313 12.01 -14.84 5.58
N PRO A 314 12.82 -14.55 6.63
CA PRO A 314 12.57 -13.43 7.52
C PRO A 314 12.56 -12.07 6.82
N VAL A 315 13.42 -11.87 5.82
CA VAL A 315 13.45 -10.64 5.02
C VAL A 315 12.23 -10.53 4.12
N LEU A 316 11.77 -11.63 3.52
CA LEU A 316 10.52 -11.65 2.75
C LEU A 316 9.31 -11.30 3.62
N ILE A 317 9.24 -11.84 4.84
CA ILE A 317 8.20 -11.48 5.83
C ILE A 317 8.28 -9.99 6.16
N TYR A 318 9.48 -9.46 6.39
CA TYR A 318 9.69 -8.04 6.64
C TYR A 318 9.18 -7.16 5.47
N VAL A 319 9.52 -7.50 4.23
CA VAL A 319 9.04 -6.79 3.03
C VAL A 319 7.51 -6.82 2.93
N ILE A 320 6.86 -7.94 3.24
CA ILE A 320 5.39 -8.04 3.25
C ILE A 320 4.78 -7.16 4.34
N LEU A 321 5.37 -7.14 5.54
CA LEU A 321 4.89 -6.34 6.67
C LEU A 321 5.00 -4.83 6.40
N LYS A 322 6.09 -4.40 5.75
CA LYS A 322 6.31 -2.98 5.41
C LYS A 322 5.56 -2.55 4.16
N GLY A 323 5.47 -3.41 3.15
CA GLY A 323 4.78 -3.10 1.89
C GLY A 323 3.25 -3.18 1.99
N ASN A 324 2.71 -4.07 2.83
CA ASN A 324 1.28 -4.36 2.93
C ASN A 324 0.60 -4.46 1.53
N PRO A 325 1.06 -5.39 0.67
CA PRO A 325 0.68 -5.44 -0.74
C PRO A 325 -0.85 -5.61 -0.89
N PRO A 326 -1.48 -4.83 -1.79
CA PRO A 326 -2.93 -4.84 -1.95
C PRO A 326 -3.40 -6.16 -2.59
N LEU A 327 -4.51 -6.70 -2.08
CA LEU A 327 -5.17 -7.91 -2.59
C LEU A 327 -4.23 -9.12 -2.72
N ILE A 328 -3.24 -9.24 -1.83
CA ILE A 328 -2.18 -10.24 -1.92
C ILE A 328 -2.71 -11.69 -1.90
N GLN A 329 -3.79 -11.97 -1.17
CA GLN A 329 -4.42 -13.29 -1.14
C GLN A 329 -5.04 -13.62 -2.49
N SER A 330 -5.82 -12.69 -3.05
CA SER A 330 -6.40 -12.86 -4.38
C SER A 330 -5.33 -13.01 -5.46
N ASN A 331 -4.21 -12.29 -5.35
CA ASN A 331 -3.07 -12.42 -6.26
C ASN A 331 -2.44 -13.81 -6.21
N VAL A 332 -2.14 -14.33 -5.02
CA VAL A 332 -1.57 -15.67 -4.85
C VAL A 332 -2.54 -16.75 -5.33
N LYS A 333 -3.84 -16.65 -4.99
CA LYS A 333 -4.87 -17.58 -5.46
C LYS A 333 -5.03 -17.54 -6.98
N PHE A 334 -5.00 -16.35 -7.58
CA PHE A 334 -5.09 -16.19 -9.02
C PHE A 334 -3.93 -16.87 -9.76
N ILE A 335 -2.70 -16.67 -9.30
CA ILE A 335 -1.51 -17.34 -9.85
C ILE A 335 -1.65 -18.86 -9.68
N SER A 336 -2.01 -19.32 -8.48
CA SER A 336 -2.17 -20.74 -8.17
C SER A 336 -3.20 -21.43 -9.09
N ARG A 337 -4.34 -20.77 -9.35
CA ARG A 337 -5.44 -21.32 -10.15
C ARG A 337 -5.24 -21.22 -11.66
N PHE A 338 -4.70 -20.10 -12.16
CA PHE A 338 -4.77 -19.78 -13.60
C PHE A 338 -3.42 -19.68 -14.32
N ALA A 339 -2.28 -19.70 -13.60
CA ALA A 339 -0.98 -19.79 -14.23
C ALA A 339 -0.75 -21.18 -14.85
N LEU A 340 0.00 -21.24 -15.95
CA LEU A 340 0.48 -22.50 -16.51
C LEU A 340 1.30 -23.29 -15.47
N ALA A 341 1.09 -24.61 -15.44
CA ALA A 341 1.76 -25.48 -14.49
C ALA A 341 3.30 -25.38 -14.55
N SER A 342 3.85 -25.29 -15.77
CA SER A 342 5.27 -25.15 -16.03
C SER A 342 5.90 -23.92 -15.36
N ARG A 343 5.15 -22.81 -15.21
CA ARG A 343 5.65 -21.57 -14.60
C ARG A 343 5.76 -21.64 -13.08
N VAL A 344 4.90 -22.41 -12.43
CA VAL A 344 4.80 -22.43 -10.95
C VAL A 344 5.49 -23.67 -10.36
N MET A 345 5.65 -24.74 -11.15
CA MET A 345 6.19 -26.02 -10.66
C MET A 345 7.67 -26.24 -10.95
N SER A 346 8.35 -25.30 -11.61
CA SER A 346 9.76 -25.47 -11.98
C SER A 346 10.56 -24.19 -11.78
N GLY A 347 11.85 -24.35 -11.52
CA GLY A 347 12.80 -23.25 -11.40
C GLY A 347 12.65 -22.39 -10.15
N GLU A 348 13.17 -21.17 -10.22
CA GLU A 348 13.17 -20.20 -9.13
C GLU A 348 11.77 -19.65 -8.80
N SER A 349 10.89 -19.55 -9.80
CA SER A 349 9.53 -19.03 -9.65
C SER A 349 8.69 -19.87 -8.70
N GLY A 350 8.79 -21.20 -8.79
CA GLY A 350 8.10 -22.11 -7.87
C GLY A 350 8.62 -22.02 -6.44
N TYR A 351 9.93 -21.87 -6.28
CA TYR A 351 10.56 -21.67 -4.97
C TYR A 351 10.10 -20.36 -4.32
N PHE A 352 10.16 -19.23 -5.03
CA PHE A 352 9.69 -17.94 -4.51
C PHE A 352 8.20 -17.91 -4.23
N PHE A 353 7.38 -18.51 -5.09
CA PHE A 353 5.93 -18.61 -4.87
C PHE A 353 5.57 -19.42 -3.62
N THR A 354 6.32 -20.51 -3.37
CA THR A 354 6.16 -21.31 -2.15
C THR A 354 6.54 -20.50 -0.91
N ASN A 355 7.70 -19.83 -0.94
CA ASN A 355 8.13 -18.99 0.17
C ASN A 355 7.17 -17.83 0.45
N LEU A 356 6.61 -17.19 -0.58
CA LEU A 356 5.57 -16.17 -0.41
C LEU A 356 4.34 -16.75 0.30
N SER A 357 3.89 -17.93 -0.10
CA SER A 357 2.73 -18.60 0.51
C SER A 357 3.01 -18.92 1.99
N CYS A 358 4.19 -19.44 2.30
CA CYS A 358 4.64 -19.68 3.68
C CYS A 358 4.73 -18.39 4.49
N ALA A 359 5.30 -17.31 3.92
CA ALA A 359 5.42 -16.03 4.59
C ALA A 359 4.05 -15.42 4.91
N LEU A 360 3.09 -15.48 3.98
CA LEU A 360 1.73 -14.99 4.22
C LEU A 360 1.01 -15.80 5.30
N GLN A 361 1.18 -17.13 5.31
CA GLN A 361 0.63 -17.97 6.37
C GLN A 361 1.27 -17.63 7.72
N PHE A 362 2.59 -17.45 7.78
CA PHE A 362 3.29 -17.04 8.98
C PHE A 362 2.79 -15.69 9.51
N VAL A 363 2.61 -14.69 8.64
CA VAL A 363 2.07 -13.37 9.02
C VAL A 363 0.65 -13.47 9.57
N GLN A 364 -0.18 -14.38 9.05
CA GLN A 364 -1.51 -14.61 9.60
C GLN A 364 -1.44 -15.20 11.01
N GLU A 365 -0.59 -16.20 11.21
CA GLU A 365 -0.47 -16.97 12.45
C GLU A 365 0.46 -16.34 13.49
N MET A 366 1.19 -15.27 13.12
CA MET A 366 2.20 -14.62 13.95
C MET A 366 1.67 -14.26 15.34
N ASN A 367 2.34 -14.75 16.38
CA ASN A 367 1.97 -14.51 17.77
C ASN A 367 3.22 -14.17 18.60
N HIS A 368 3.04 -13.99 19.91
CA HIS A 368 4.13 -13.70 20.85
C HIS A 368 5.23 -14.77 20.83
N GLU A 369 4.87 -16.06 20.71
CA GLU A 369 5.82 -17.17 20.64
C GLU A 369 6.66 -17.10 19.36
N SER A 370 6.04 -16.73 18.24
CA SER A 370 6.70 -16.58 16.94
C SER A 370 7.80 -15.53 16.97
N LEU A 371 7.64 -14.49 17.79
CA LEU A 371 8.60 -13.39 17.97
C LEU A 371 9.44 -13.55 19.25
N ARG A 372 9.33 -14.68 19.96
CA ARG A 372 10.03 -14.98 21.22
C ARG A 372 9.86 -13.88 22.28
N MET A 373 8.66 -13.33 22.42
CA MET A 373 8.33 -12.29 23.40
C MET A 373 7.14 -12.67 24.29
N ASN A 374 6.92 -11.88 25.34
CA ASN A 374 5.80 -12.09 26.26
C ASN A 374 4.46 -11.72 25.60
N GLN A 375 3.39 -12.44 25.95
CA GLN A 375 2.06 -12.19 25.41
C GLN A 375 1.56 -10.78 25.72
N ASP A 376 1.74 -10.31 26.95
CA ASP A 376 1.31 -8.97 27.37
C ASP A 376 2.01 -7.86 26.57
N GLU A 377 3.30 -8.04 26.29
CA GLU A 377 4.09 -7.10 25.49
C GLU A 377 3.62 -7.08 24.03
N PHE A 378 3.40 -8.26 23.43
CA PHE A 378 2.89 -8.40 22.07
C PHE A 378 1.51 -7.75 21.91
N GLU A 379 0.59 -8.01 22.84
CA GLU A 379 -0.75 -7.42 22.84
C GLU A 379 -0.68 -5.90 22.99
N ALA A 380 0.22 -5.40 23.82
CA ALA A 380 0.35 -3.98 24.07
C ALA A 380 0.94 -3.22 22.86
N TYR A 381 1.87 -3.79 22.09
CA TYR A 381 2.27 -3.23 20.80
C TYR A 381 1.15 -3.31 19.75
N THR A 382 0.47 -4.45 19.65
CA THR A 382 -0.60 -4.67 18.65
C THR A 382 -1.82 -3.78 18.87
N SER A 383 -2.13 -3.49 20.14
CA SER A 383 -3.22 -2.58 20.52
C SER A 383 -2.83 -1.10 20.50
N GLY A 384 -1.55 -0.78 20.28
CA GLY A 384 -1.03 0.59 20.24
C GLY A 384 -0.84 1.25 21.61
N HIS A 385 -0.87 0.48 22.71
CA HIS A 385 -0.57 0.99 24.05
C HIS A 385 0.93 1.23 24.26
N LEU A 386 1.78 0.42 23.61
CA LEU A 386 3.21 0.68 23.53
C LEU A 386 3.61 1.10 22.11
N ALA A 387 4.44 2.14 22.02
CA ALA A 387 5.14 2.46 20.79
C ALA A 387 6.31 1.48 20.62
N PRO A 388 6.54 0.92 19.42
CA PRO A 388 7.69 0.07 19.16
C PRO A 388 8.99 0.78 19.56
N PRO A 389 9.99 0.07 20.10
CA PRO A 389 11.24 0.67 20.50
C PRO A 389 11.84 1.42 19.32
N LEU A 390 12.10 2.72 19.51
CA LEU A 390 12.82 3.56 18.54
C LEU A 390 14.31 3.15 18.54
N SER A 391 14.61 1.95 18.06
CA SER A 391 15.98 1.52 17.79
C SER A 391 16.52 2.32 16.60
N LEU A 392 17.80 2.71 16.63
CA LEU A 392 18.51 3.32 15.50
C LEU A 392 18.37 2.47 14.22
N MET A 393 18.29 1.15 14.40
CA MET A 393 18.07 0.14 13.35
C MET A 393 16.62 0.17 12.80
N ASN A 394 15.66 0.62 13.61
CA ASN A 394 14.25 0.80 13.23
C ASN A 394 13.99 2.15 12.54
N CYS A 395 14.72 3.21 12.90
CA CYS A 395 14.55 4.54 12.30
C CYS A 395 15.16 4.67 10.89
N ALA A 396 16.21 3.89 10.59
CA ALA A 396 16.82 3.85 9.25
C ALA A 396 15.83 3.47 8.14
N CYS A 397 14.73 2.80 8.48
CA CYS A 397 13.69 2.35 7.55
C CYS A 397 12.57 3.38 7.33
N ASN A 398 12.51 4.46 8.10
CA ASN A 398 11.53 5.52 7.88
C ASN A 398 12.11 6.52 6.88
N GLN A 399 11.70 6.42 5.60
CA GLN A 399 12.06 7.41 4.58
C GLN A 399 11.80 8.86 5.03
N ALA A 400 10.77 9.09 5.85
CA ALA A 400 10.50 10.40 6.44
C ALA A 400 11.64 10.88 7.35
N ILE A 401 12.18 10.00 8.21
CA ILE A 401 13.30 10.33 9.09
C ILE A 401 14.58 10.50 8.27
N GLY A 402 14.87 9.59 7.33
CA GLY A 402 16.02 9.74 6.43
C GLY A 402 15.93 10.96 5.50
N SER A 403 14.72 11.40 5.14
CA SER A 403 14.49 12.66 4.42
C SER A 403 14.73 13.87 5.31
N MET A 404 14.28 13.83 6.57
CA MET A 404 14.56 14.88 7.56
C MET A 404 16.07 14.97 7.88
N GLU A 405 16.77 13.84 8.02
CA GLU A 405 18.21 13.79 8.24
C GLU A 405 19.00 14.37 7.06
N ARG A 406 18.62 14.02 5.82
CA ARG A 406 19.19 14.63 4.61
C ARG A 406 18.91 16.12 4.53
N SER A 407 17.69 16.53 4.83
CA SER A 407 17.30 17.95 4.86
C SER A 407 18.10 18.71 5.93
N LEU A 408 18.32 18.12 7.10
CA LEU A 408 19.15 18.69 8.17
C LEU A 408 20.61 18.81 7.75
N ALA A 409 21.16 17.81 7.05
CA ALA A 409 22.51 17.86 6.51
C ALA A 409 22.66 18.96 5.45
N GLU A 410 21.70 19.10 4.53
CA GLU A 410 21.66 20.18 3.54
C GLU A 410 21.53 21.56 4.19
N VAL A 411 20.68 21.70 5.20
CA VAL A 411 20.55 22.94 5.98
C VAL A 411 21.86 23.27 6.69
N GLY A 412 22.56 22.28 7.26
CA GLY A 412 23.88 22.46 7.86
C GLY A 412 24.93 22.98 6.87
N GLU A 413 24.95 22.44 5.65
CA GLU A 413 25.83 22.93 4.58
C GLU A 413 25.46 24.33 4.08
N LEU A 414 24.15 24.64 3.98
CA LEU A 414 23.68 25.98 3.65
C LEU A 414 24.09 27.00 4.71
N LEU A 415 24.03 26.64 5.99
CA LEU A 415 24.40 27.51 7.10
C LEU A 415 25.90 27.82 7.09
N LYS A 416 26.75 26.83 6.78
CA LYS A 416 28.19 27.06 6.55
C LYS A 416 28.43 28.00 5.37
N LYS A 417 27.72 27.82 4.25
CA LYS A 417 27.84 28.70 3.07
C LYS A 417 27.38 30.12 3.38
N GLN A 418 26.30 30.28 4.14
CA GLN A 418 25.82 31.59 4.59
C GLN A 418 26.88 32.30 5.45
N GLN A 419 27.51 31.57 6.38
CA GLN A 419 28.57 32.13 7.22
C GLN A 419 29.80 32.55 6.40
N GLN A 420 30.21 31.74 5.41
CA GLN A 420 31.28 32.11 4.48
C GLN A 420 30.92 33.33 3.61
N LEU A 421 29.65 33.46 3.21
CA LEU A 421 29.19 34.61 2.44
C LEU A 421 29.22 35.90 3.27
N LEU A 422 28.82 35.83 4.55
CA LEU A 422 28.90 36.97 5.46
C LEU A 422 30.34 37.47 5.62
N VAL A 423 31.30 36.57 5.81
CA VAL A 423 32.74 36.93 5.88
C VAL A 423 33.19 37.64 4.59
N LYS A 424 32.78 37.15 3.41
CA LYS A 424 33.11 37.79 2.13
C LYS A 424 32.47 39.17 1.96
N ILE A 425 31.25 39.36 2.49
CA ILE A 425 30.57 40.66 2.45
C ILE A 425 31.31 41.65 3.34
N GLU A 426 31.72 41.24 4.55
CA GLU A 426 32.52 42.08 5.45
C GLU A 426 33.88 42.45 4.82
N GLU A 427 34.57 41.49 4.20
CA GLU A 427 35.81 41.75 3.46
C GLU A 427 35.62 42.74 2.31
N LEU A 428 34.49 42.63 1.59
CA LEU A 428 34.16 43.54 0.50
C LEU A 428 33.82 44.94 0.99
N ASP A 429 33.11 45.07 2.12
CA ASP A 429 32.77 46.34 2.73
C ASP A 429 34.02 47.09 3.23
N VAL A 430 34.95 46.36 3.87
CA VAL A 430 36.27 46.91 4.26
C VAL A 430 37.06 47.36 3.03
N LYS A 431 36.99 46.61 1.93
CA LYS A 431 37.68 47.00 0.69
C LYS A 431 37.05 48.24 0.05
N MET A 432 35.73 48.31 0.00
CA MET A 432 35.00 49.44 -0.59
C MET A 432 35.19 50.73 0.21
N THR A 433 35.17 50.65 1.55
CA THR A 433 35.43 51.79 2.42
C THR A 433 36.85 52.31 2.22
N LYS A 434 37.85 51.42 2.16
CA LYS A 434 39.24 51.79 1.85
C LYS A 434 39.38 52.46 0.47
N GLU A 435 38.79 51.88 -0.58
CA GLU A 435 38.83 52.46 -1.93
C GLU A 435 38.14 53.84 -1.97
N ASN A 436 37.03 54.02 -1.25
CA ASN A 436 36.35 55.30 -1.13
C ASN A 436 37.19 56.34 -0.39
N GLU A 437 37.87 55.95 0.71
CA GLU A 437 38.79 56.83 1.43
C GLU A 437 39.98 57.24 0.57
N GLU A 438 40.60 56.29 -0.14
CA GLU A 438 41.70 56.56 -1.07
C GLU A 438 41.26 57.51 -2.19
N MET A 439 40.07 57.30 -2.76
CA MET A 439 39.48 58.18 -3.77
C MET A 439 39.20 59.58 -3.20
N ALA A 440 38.65 59.68 -2.00
CA ALA A 440 38.39 60.95 -1.33
C ALA A 440 39.68 61.75 -1.08
N VAL A 441 40.76 61.06 -0.68
CA VAL A 441 42.09 61.67 -0.52
C VAL A 441 42.63 62.16 -1.87
N GLN A 442 42.49 61.38 -2.94
CA GLN A 442 42.89 61.79 -4.29
C GLN A 442 42.10 63.02 -4.76
N PHE A 443 40.78 63.05 -4.55
CA PHE A 443 39.94 64.22 -4.86
C PHE A 443 40.34 65.44 -4.03
N ALA A 444 40.59 65.28 -2.71
CA ALA A 444 41.03 66.37 -1.85
C ALA A 444 42.39 66.94 -2.29
N ASN A 445 43.33 66.09 -2.70
CA ASN A 445 44.61 66.52 -3.25
C ASN A 445 44.45 67.23 -4.59
N PHE A 446 43.60 66.75 -5.48
CA PHE A 446 43.28 67.41 -6.75
C PHE A 446 42.68 68.81 -6.52
N LEU A 447 41.72 68.93 -5.59
CA LEU A 447 41.11 70.21 -5.24
C LEU A 447 42.09 71.21 -4.61
N LYS A 448 43.13 70.74 -3.89
CA LYS A 448 44.20 71.60 -3.37
C LYS A 448 45.09 72.17 -4.48
N VAL A 449 45.36 71.38 -5.53
CA VAL A 449 46.24 71.77 -6.64
C VAL A 449 45.51 72.66 -7.65
N ASN A 450 44.19 72.53 -7.77
CA ASN A 450 43.39 73.28 -8.74
C ASN A 450 42.09 73.84 -8.11
N PRO A 451 42.18 74.86 -7.23
CA PRO A 451 40.99 75.43 -6.61
C PRO A 451 40.20 76.25 -7.63
N SER A 452 38.99 75.81 -7.96
CA SER A 452 38.07 76.61 -8.78
C SER A 452 37.63 77.86 -8.01
N GLN A 453 37.46 79.01 -8.69
CA GLN A 453 36.99 80.26 -8.06
C GLN A 453 35.67 80.07 -7.27
N LYS A 454 34.80 79.18 -7.75
CA LYS A 454 33.52 78.87 -7.10
C LYS A 454 33.69 78.11 -5.78
N TYR A 455 34.72 77.27 -5.68
CA TYR A 455 35.06 76.55 -4.45
C TYR A 455 35.65 77.48 -3.38
N LEU A 456 36.47 78.45 -3.78
CA LEU A 456 37.00 79.47 -2.87
C LEU A 456 35.89 80.34 -2.27
N GLN A 457 34.93 80.77 -3.09
CA GLN A 457 33.76 81.54 -2.63
C GLN A 457 32.89 80.76 -1.64
N MET A 458 32.61 79.48 -1.93
CA MET A 458 31.86 78.62 -1.01
C MET A 458 32.61 78.34 0.30
N LYS A 459 33.95 78.27 0.24
CA LYS A 459 34.78 78.10 1.44
C LYS A 459 34.75 79.35 2.33
N GLU A 460 34.85 80.54 1.75
CA GLU A 460 34.70 81.81 2.47
C GLU A 460 33.31 81.96 3.09
N GLU A 461 32.25 81.59 2.38
CA GLU A 461 30.88 81.58 2.94
C GLU A 461 30.76 80.64 4.13
N ARG A 462 31.36 79.45 4.05
CA ARG A 462 31.35 78.47 5.15
C ARG A 462 32.12 78.98 6.37
N GLU A 463 33.29 79.59 6.17
CA GLU A 463 34.07 80.18 7.27
C GLU A 463 33.33 81.37 7.90
N LYS A 464 32.58 82.15 7.12
CA LYS A 464 31.68 83.20 7.64
C LYS A 464 30.57 82.63 8.52
N VAL A 465 29.85 81.61 8.03
CA VAL A 465 28.77 80.97 8.80
C VAL A 465 29.31 80.31 10.07
N GLU A 466 30.52 79.75 10.03
CA GLU A 466 31.17 79.15 11.21
C GLU A 466 31.62 80.21 12.24
N GLN A 467 32.07 81.38 11.78
CA GLN A 467 32.36 82.52 12.65
C GLN A 467 31.08 83.09 13.26
N GLU A 468 30.01 83.22 12.47
CA GLU A 468 28.69 83.68 12.94
C GLU A 468 28.09 82.73 13.98
N THR A 469 28.22 81.41 13.79
CA THR A 469 27.79 80.43 14.79
C THR A 469 28.65 80.46 16.06
N LYS A 470 29.96 80.66 15.96
CA LYS A 470 30.82 80.85 17.16
C LYS A 470 30.47 82.12 17.93
N LEU A 471 30.13 83.20 17.23
CA LEU A 471 29.66 84.46 17.84
C LEU A 471 28.29 84.28 18.51
N ALA A 472 27.36 83.58 17.86
CA ALA A 472 26.05 83.26 18.43
C ALA A 472 26.17 82.42 19.71
N CYS A 473 27.07 81.42 19.74
CA CYS A 473 27.33 80.62 20.93
C CYS A 473 27.96 81.45 22.08
N SER A 474 28.82 82.43 21.77
CA SER A 474 29.43 83.31 22.79
C SER A 474 28.42 84.29 23.43
N LEU A 475 27.37 84.68 22.71
CA LEU A 475 26.30 85.54 23.22
C LEU A 475 25.33 84.76 24.13
N SER A 476 25.08 83.48 23.85
CA SER A 476 24.24 82.61 24.70
C SER A 476 24.85 82.30 26.09
N ASP A 477 26.17 82.34 26.24
CA ASP A 477 26.83 82.11 27.53
C ASP A 477 26.65 83.28 28.51
N SER A 478 26.43 84.50 28.01
CA SER A 478 26.22 85.70 28.85
C SER A 478 24.81 85.81 29.46
N TRP A 479 23.81 85.11 28.89
CA TRP A 479 22.44 85.06 29.43
C TRP A 479 22.23 83.95 30.47
N SER A 480 23.16 83.00 30.57
CA SER A 480 23.03 81.82 31.43
C SER A 480 23.47 82.05 32.88
N SER A 481 24.13 83.17 33.20
CA SER A 481 24.63 83.47 34.56
C SER A 481 23.67 84.28 35.46
N SER A 482 22.51 84.74 34.97
CA SER A 482 21.61 85.61 35.75
C SER A 482 20.37 84.92 36.37
N LYS A 483 20.21 83.60 36.24
CA LYS A 483 19.00 82.87 36.69
C LYS A 483 19.27 81.60 37.51
N LEU A 484 20.31 81.58 38.35
CA LEU A 484 20.50 80.52 39.35
C LEU A 484 20.55 81.09 40.78
N SER A 485 19.42 81.58 41.28
CA SER A 485 19.20 81.77 42.72
C SER A 485 17.72 81.80 43.09
N SER A 486 16.98 80.70 42.89
CA SER A 486 15.82 80.39 43.73
C SER A 486 15.30 78.98 43.49
N SER A 487 15.30 78.21 44.57
CA SER A 487 14.33 77.16 44.90
C SER A 487 14.51 75.76 44.31
N ARG A 488 15.17 74.94 45.15
CA ARG A 488 14.94 73.50 45.36
C ARG A 488 13.48 73.21 45.76
N ASN A 489 12.85 72.17 45.20
CA ASN A 489 12.32 70.97 45.89
C ASN A 489 11.28 70.19 45.07
N SER A 490 11.17 68.91 45.43
CA SER A 490 10.11 67.88 45.21
C SER A 490 9.98 67.17 43.86
N GLU A 491 10.45 65.91 43.87
CA GLU A 491 9.70 64.66 43.62
C GLU A 491 8.56 64.67 42.59
N ASP A 492 8.69 63.85 41.52
CA ASP A 492 7.87 62.64 41.33
C ASP A 492 8.17 61.96 39.98
N GLU A 493 8.33 60.63 39.99
CA GLU A 493 8.28 59.77 38.80
C GLU A 493 6.84 59.63 38.27
N PRO A 494 6.67 59.27 36.99
CA PRO A 494 5.79 58.14 36.73
C PRO A 494 6.27 57.12 35.68
N LYS A 495 6.00 55.85 36.01
CA LYS A 495 6.00 54.67 35.13
C LYS A 495 4.89 54.75 34.08
N ALA A 496 5.19 54.34 32.85
CA ALA A 496 4.24 54.16 31.76
C ALA A 496 3.83 52.68 31.62
N THR A 497 2.53 52.43 31.57
CA THR A 497 1.92 51.16 31.15
C THR A 497 0.77 51.44 30.18
N GLU A 498 0.58 50.48 29.27
CA GLU A 498 -0.65 50.13 28.53
C GLU A 498 -0.99 50.82 27.18
N GLN A 499 -0.73 50.03 26.12
CA GLN A 499 -1.72 49.41 25.21
C GLN A 499 -2.96 50.20 24.74
N ALA A 500 -3.08 50.35 23.42
CA ALA A 500 -4.30 50.15 22.61
C ALA A 500 -3.94 50.24 21.11
N THR A 501 -3.89 49.11 20.39
CA THR A 501 -4.90 48.65 19.39
C THR A 501 -5.25 49.65 18.27
N SER A 502 -4.96 49.28 17.01
CA SER A 502 -6.00 48.95 16.03
C SER A 502 -5.42 48.57 14.66
N THR A 503 -5.81 47.38 14.26
CA THR A 503 -5.83 46.79 12.92
C THR A 503 -6.69 47.61 11.95
N LEU A 504 -6.24 47.79 10.70
CA LEU A 504 -7.07 47.86 9.49
C LEU A 504 -6.14 48.06 8.28
N LEU A 505 -5.99 47.04 7.43
CA LEU A 505 -5.67 47.19 6.01
C LEU A 505 -6.15 45.92 5.29
N GLN A 506 -7.25 46.09 4.57
CA GLN A 506 -7.50 45.44 3.29
C GLN A 506 -6.59 46.04 2.23
#